data_AF-A0A845DV58-F1
#
_entry.id   AF-A0A845DV58-F1
#
_cell.length_a   1.000
_cell.length_b   1.000
_cell.length_c   1.000
_cell.angle_alpha   90.00
_cell.angle_beta   90.00
_cell.angle_gamma   90.00
#
_symmetry.space_group_name_H-M   'P 1'
#
loop_
_entity.id
_entity.type
_entity.pdbx_description
1 polymer ?
#
loop_
_entity_poly.entity_id
_entity_poly.type
_entity_poly.pdbx_seq_one_letter_code
_entity_poly.pdbx_strand_id
1 'polypeptide(L)'
;MSHTYRDYFNETVVTIPDKYINVRTGHSEAVEAKVRKELAYHAENNTLQHFLLSALHQYLSAPGEGRPSGEDPVLRELRTIKEMLTRGTRPSGAPSSYSAPALHSSGLIDQKELEDMLEAFGG
;
A
#
# COMPACT_ATOMS: atom_id res chain seq x y z
N MET A 1 23.70 -7.40 -0.76
CA MET A 1 23.05 -7.47 -2.08
C MET A 1 21.60 -6.99 -1.95
N SER A 2 20.85 -6.93 -3.04
CA SER A 2 19.44 -6.53 -3.05
C SER A 2 18.64 -7.51 -3.90
N HIS A 3 17.40 -7.80 -3.50
CA HIS A 3 16.49 -8.69 -4.23
C HIS A 3 15.37 -7.89 -4.90
N THR A 4 15.15 -8.14 -6.18
CA THR A 4 14.10 -7.50 -6.97
C THR A 4 12.97 -8.49 -7.27
N TYR A 5 11.75 -8.09 -6.93
CA TYR A 5 10.51 -8.83 -7.14
C TYR A 5 9.65 -8.09 -8.16
N ARG A 6 9.02 -8.83 -9.07
CA ARG A 6 8.22 -8.26 -10.16
C ARG A 6 6.86 -8.93 -10.22
N ASP A 7 5.83 -8.11 -10.25
CA ASP A 7 4.47 -8.48 -10.60
C ASP A 7 4.23 -7.99 -12.03
N TYR A 8 4.07 -8.93 -12.95
CA TYR A 8 3.98 -8.65 -14.38
C TYR A 8 2.59 -8.15 -14.78
N PHE A 9 1.56 -8.46 -14.00
CA PHE A 9 0.19 -8.06 -14.31
C PHE A 9 -0.05 -6.60 -13.92
N ASN A 10 0.47 -6.21 -12.75
CA ASN A 10 0.29 -4.88 -12.19
C ASN A 10 1.48 -3.95 -12.44
N GLU A 11 2.42 -4.35 -13.31
CA GLU A 11 3.66 -3.63 -13.63
C GLU A 11 4.44 -3.14 -12.40
N THR A 12 4.29 -3.86 -11.27
CA THR A 12 4.82 -3.44 -9.98
C THR A 12 6.17 -4.11 -9.75
N VAL A 13 7.22 -3.29 -9.56
CA VAL A 13 8.57 -3.76 -9.30
C VAL A 13 9.04 -3.26 -7.94
N VAL A 14 9.44 -4.18 -7.07
CA VAL A 14 9.92 -3.87 -5.72
C VAL A 14 11.32 -4.40 -5.55
N THR A 15 12.25 -3.54 -5.12
CA THR A 15 13.62 -3.95 -4.78
C THR A 15 13.86 -3.73 -3.29
N ILE A 16 14.27 -4.79 -2.60
CA ILE A 16 14.51 -4.77 -1.15
C ILE A 16 15.97 -5.11 -0.86
N PRO A 17 16.67 -4.29 -0.05
CA PRO A 17 18.04 -4.57 0.37
C PRO A 17 18.10 -5.72 1.39
N ASP A 18 19.25 -6.36 1.55
CA ASP A 18 19.43 -7.41 2.57
C ASP A 18 19.33 -6.88 4.00
N LYS A 19 19.55 -5.57 4.19
CA LYS A 19 19.51 -4.90 5.49
C LYS A 19 18.73 -3.59 5.38
N TYR A 20 17.97 -3.26 6.41
CA TYR A 20 17.26 -1.99 6.55
C TYR A 20 17.66 -1.30 7.86
N ILE A 21 17.36 -0.02 7.98
CA ILE A 21 17.54 0.74 9.22
C ILE A 21 16.20 0.76 9.93
N ASN A 22 16.16 0.22 11.15
CA ASN A 22 14.97 0.34 11.98
C ASN A 22 14.88 1.78 12.49
N VAL A 23 13.91 2.53 12.00
CA VAL A 23 13.71 3.95 12.35
C VAL A 23 13.50 4.21 13.83
N ARG A 24 13.08 3.21 14.62
CA ARG A 24 12.90 3.34 16.07
C ARG A 24 14.19 3.17 16.85
N THR A 25 15.06 2.26 16.40
CA THR A 25 16.29 1.89 17.14
C THR A 25 17.54 2.48 16.52
N GLY A 26 17.48 2.96 15.28
CA GLY A 26 18.62 3.43 14.49
C GLY A 26 19.58 2.32 14.05
N HIS A 27 19.30 1.06 14.38
CA HIS A 27 20.18 -0.06 14.07
C HIS A 27 19.91 -0.65 12.68
N SER A 28 20.96 -1.17 12.06
CA SER A 28 20.85 -1.92 10.81
C SER A 28 20.46 -3.36 11.13
N GLU A 29 19.28 -3.75 10.67
CA GLU A 29 18.71 -5.08 10.85
C GLU A 29 18.68 -5.81 9.50
N ALA A 30 18.91 -7.13 9.53
CA ALA A 30 18.79 -7.95 8.33
C ALA A 30 17.31 -8.19 8.01
N VAL A 31 16.94 -8.12 6.73
CA VAL A 31 15.60 -8.51 6.30
C VAL A 31 15.41 -9.99 6.58
N GLU A 32 14.32 -10.33 7.26
CA GLU A 32 14.00 -11.71 7.61
C GLU A 32 13.74 -12.55 6.36
N ALA A 33 14.14 -13.83 6.42
CA ALA A 33 13.90 -14.77 5.33
C ALA A 33 12.40 -14.97 5.05
N LYS A 34 11.55 -14.85 6.07
CA LYS A 34 10.09 -14.94 5.95
C LYS A 34 9.55 -13.83 5.03
N VAL A 35 9.97 -12.58 5.25
CA VAL A 35 9.57 -11.43 4.43
C VAL A 35 9.94 -11.66 2.97
N ARG A 36 11.17 -12.11 2.69
CA ARG A 36 11.63 -12.44 1.33
C ARG A 36 10.78 -13.53 0.66
N LYS A 37 10.32 -14.51 1.43
CA LYS A 37 9.48 -15.61 0.93
C LYS A 37 8.07 -15.13 0.57
N GLU A 38 7.46 -14.32 1.42
CA GLU A 38 6.13 -13.74 1.15
C GLU A 38 6.16 -12.84 -0.09
N LEU A 39 7.21 -12.02 -0.25
CA LEU A 39 7.40 -11.19 -1.43
C LEU A 39 7.53 -12.02 -2.72
N ALA A 40 8.30 -13.12 -2.67
CA ALA A 40 8.43 -14.03 -3.80
C ALA A 40 7.07 -14.64 -4.17
N TYR A 41 6.35 -15.13 -3.17
CA TYR A 41 5.02 -15.73 -3.36
C TYR A 41 4.04 -14.73 -3.99
N HIS A 42 3.94 -13.51 -3.47
CA HIS A 42 3.01 -12.52 -4.02
C HIS A 42 3.42 -12.00 -5.40
N ALA A 43 4.72 -11.96 -5.71
CA ALA A 43 5.21 -11.65 -7.04
C ALA A 43 4.83 -12.72 -8.07
N GLU A 44 5.02 -14.00 -7.72
CA GLU A 44 4.65 -15.14 -8.59
C GLU A 44 3.13 -15.23 -8.83
N ASN A 45 2.32 -14.82 -7.84
CA ASN A 45 0.87 -14.85 -7.93
C ASN A 45 0.25 -13.54 -8.45
N ASN A 46 1.04 -12.57 -8.89
CA ASN A 46 0.56 -11.25 -9.34
C ASN A 46 -0.34 -10.52 -8.31
N THR A 47 -0.02 -10.68 -7.03
CA THR A 47 -0.73 -10.04 -5.91
C THR A 47 0.20 -9.11 -5.11
N LEU A 48 1.37 -8.77 -5.67
CA LEU A 48 2.40 -8.01 -4.98
C LEU A 48 1.91 -6.60 -4.64
N GLN A 49 1.18 -5.96 -5.54
CA GLN A 49 0.62 -4.63 -5.29
C GLN A 49 -0.39 -4.66 -4.12
N HIS A 50 -1.29 -5.66 -4.09
CA HIS A 50 -2.24 -5.83 -3.00
C HIS A 50 -1.54 -6.07 -1.66
N PHE A 51 -0.51 -6.92 -1.66
CA PHE A 51 0.30 -7.17 -0.46
C PHE A 51 0.92 -5.88 0.09
N LEU A 52 1.53 -5.06 -0.77
CA LEU A 52 2.12 -3.76 -0.37
C LEU A 52 1.07 -2.78 0.14
N LEU A 53 -0.08 -2.68 -0.53
CA LEU A 53 -1.17 -1.79 -0.11
C LEU A 53 -1.73 -2.18 1.26
N SER A 54 -1.93 -3.48 1.50
CA SER A 54 -2.38 -4.00 2.79
C SER A 54 -1.36 -3.71 3.89
N ALA A 55 -0.07 -3.94 3.64
CA ALA A 55 0.99 -3.65 4.59
C ALA A 55 1.09 -2.14 4.92
N LEU A 56 1.04 -1.29 3.90
CA LEU A 56 1.03 0.17 4.08
C LEU A 56 -0.22 0.64 4.84
N HIS A 57 -1.38 0.07 4.54
CA HIS A 57 -2.60 0.41 5.25
C HIS A 57 -2.52 0.02 6.72
N GLN A 58 -2.10 -1.21 7.02
CA GLN A 58 -1.94 -1.68 8.41
C GLN A 58 -0.95 -0.82 9.19
N TYR A 59 0.18 -0.45 8.58
CA TYR A 59 1.19 0.40 9.21
C TYR A 59 0.69 1.82 9.49
N LEU A 60 -0.06 2.41 8.55
CA LEU A 60 -0.58 3.77 8.69
C LEU A 60 -1.75 3.84 9.68
N SER A 61 -2.61 2.82 9.70
CA SER A 61 -3.82 2.73 10.55
C SER A 61 -3.52 2.32 11.99
N ALA A 62 -2.38 1.68 12.26
CA ALA A 62 -2.02 1.30 13.62
C ALA A 62 -1.90 2.55 14.53
N PRO A 63 -2.58 2.57 15.71
CA PRO A 63 -2.39 3.64 16.68
C PRO A 63 -0.95 3.58 17.18
N GLY A 64 -0.18 4.63 16.89
CA GLY A 64 1.25 4.66 17.20
C GLY A 64 1.48 4.97 18.68
N GLU A 65 1.85 3.97 19.48
CA GLU A 65 2.54 4.22 20.75
C GLU A 65 3.85 4.96 20.44
N GLY A 66 3.96 6.21 20.88
CA GLY A 66 5.14 7.05 20.71
C GLY A 66 5.25 7.82 19.38
N ARG A 67 4.14 8.01 18.63
CA ARG A 67 4.15 8.92 17.47
C ARG A 67 4.44 10.36 17.95
N PRO A 68 5.50 11.04 17.47
CA PRO A 68 5.71 12.43 17.77
C PRO A 68 4.52 13.25 17.24
N SER A 69 4.09 14.25 18.00
CA SER A 69 2.87 15.04 17.72
C SER A 69 2.97 15.95 16.48
N GLY A 70 3.94 15.72 15.59
CA GLY A 70 4.18 16.47 14.36
C GLY A 70 4.06 15.59 13.12
N GLU A 71 4.02 16.22 11.93
CA GLU A 71 4.06 15.48 10.66
C GLU A 71 5.39 14.74 10.51
N ASP A 72 5.41 13.45 10.85
CA ASP A 72 6.56 12.59 10.61
C ASP A 72 6.82 12.52 9.09
N PRO A 73 7.96 13.01 8.60
CA PRO A 73 8.27 13.03 7.17
C PRO A 73 8.23 11.63 6.56
N VAL A 74 8.58 10.58 7.32
CA VAL A 74 8.52 9.19 6.86
C VAL A 74 7.07 8.76 6.64
N LEU A 75 6.15 9.11 7.54
CA LEU A 75 4.72 8.81 7.37
C LEU A 75 4.12 9.54 6.17
N ARG A 76 4.58 10.76 5.88
CA ARG A 76 4.15 11.50 4.69
C ARG A 76 4.60 10.80 3.42
N GLU A 77 5.88 10.43 3.32
CA GLU A 77 6.40 9.68 2.17
C GLU A 77 5.67 8.34 1.98
N LEU A 78 5.39 7.61 3.06
CA LEU A 78 4.63 6.35 3.00
C LEU A 78 3.19 6.54 2.51
N ARG A 79 2.54 7.66 2.85
CA ARG A 79 1.23 8.01 2.26
C ARG A 79 1.35 8.31 0.77
N THR A 80 2.36 9.06 0.36
CA THR A 80 2.62 9.35 -1.06
C THR A 80 2.83 8.06 -1.84
N ILE A 81 3.62 7.12 -1.32
CA ILE A 81 3.82 5.80 -1.94
C ILE A 81 2.49 5.05 -2.06
N LYS A 82 1.66 5.05 -1.01
CA LYS A 82 0.31 4.44 -1.05
C LYS A 82 -0.54 5.06 -2.15
N GLU A 83 -0.56 6.38 -2.29
CA GLU A 83 -1.30 7.07 -3.35
C GLU A 83 -0.79 6.76 -4.76
N MET A 84 0.53 6.64 -4.93
CA MET A 84 1.11 6.27 -6.23
C MET A 84 0.70 4.85 -6.63
N LEU A 85 0.75 3.91 -5.68
CA LEU A 85 0.31 2.52 -5.90
C LEU A 85 -1.19 2.45 -6.21
N THR A 86 -2.05 3.21 -5.55
CA THR A 86 -3.50 3.17 -5.83
C THR A 86 -3.87 3.79 -7.19
N ARG A 87 -3.12 4.79 -7.66
CA ARG A 87 -3.35 5.43 -8.97
C ARG A 87 -3.05 4.49 -10.14
N GLY A 88 -2.05 3.60 -10.01
CA GLY A 88 -1.73 2.59 -11.03
C GLY A 88 -2.83 1.53 -11.23
N THR A 89 -3.67 1.31 -10.23
CA THR A 89 -4.78 0.33 -10.26
C THR A 89 -6.08 0.85 -10.87
N ARG A 90 -6.19 2.14 -11.24
CA ARG A 90 -7.41 2.64 -11.89
C ARG A 90 -7.40 2.22 -13.35
N PRO A 91 -8.37 1.43 -13.84
CA PRO A 91 -8.49 1.18 -15.27
C PRO A 91 -8.68 2.53 -15.97
N SER A 92 -7.70 2.90 -16.79
CA SER A 92 -7.74 4.09 -17.64
C SER A 92 -8.79 3.84 -18.72
N GLY A 93 -10.06 4.04 -18.39
CA GLY A 93 -11.14 3.67 -19.32
C GLY A 93 -12.55 3.76 -18.75
N ALA A 94 -12.95 4.92 -18.20
CA ALA A 94 -14.37 5.28 -18.18
C ALA A 94 -14.53 6.81 -18.07
N PRO A 95 -15.08 7.50 -19.09
CA PRO A 95 -15.57 8.85 -18.90
C PRO A 95 -16.94 8.74 -18.22
N SER A 96 -16.97 8.74 -16.89
CA SER A 96 -18.24 8.82 -16.16
C SER A 96 -18.78 10.23 -16.29
N SER A 97 -19.60 10.43 -17.31
CA SER A 97 -20.49 11.58 -17.44
C SER A 97 -21.68 11.36 -16.53
N TYR A 98 -21.48 11.50 -15.21
CA TYR A 98 -22.59 11.66 -14.28
C TYR A 98 -22.31 12.90 -13.42
N SER A 99 -23.13 13.91 -13.65
CA SER A 99 -23.24 15.14 -12.87
C SER A 99 -23.37 14.79 -11.38
N ALA A 100 -22.32 15.04 -10.59
CA ALA A 100 -22.39 15.03 -9.14
C ALA A 100 -22.85 16.41 -8.64
N PRO A 101 -23.80 16.51 -7.69
CA PRO A 101 -23.93 17.71 -6.88
C PRO A 101 -22.77 17.78 -5.88
N ALA A 102 -22.42 19.01 -5.50
CA ALA A 102 -21.17 19.36 -4.85
C ALA A 102 -20.89 18.67 -3.50
N LEU A 103 -19.59 18.42 -3.32
CA LEU A 103 -18.87 17.96 -2.12
C LEU A 103 -19.44 18.47 -0.79
N HIS A 104 -19.65 17.53 0.13
CA HIS A 104 -19.37 17.77 1.54
C HIS A 104 -18.17 16.94 1.98
N SER A 105 -17.32 17.63 2.73
CA SER A 105 -16.01 17.30 3.24
C SER A 105 -15.98 16.13 4.23
N SER A 106 -14.79 15.51 4.29
CA SER A 106 -14.17 14.90 5.46
C SER A 106 -14.54 13.45 5.78
N GLY A 107 -13.66 12.56 5.32
CA GLY A 107 -13.02 11.58 6.19
C GLY A 107 -13.91 10.53 6.82
N LEU A 108 -14.29 9.52 6.04
CA LEU A 108 -14.48 8.12 6.43
C LEU A 108 -14.93 7.45 5.14
N ILE A 109 -14.12 6.53 4.61
CA ILE A 109 -14.59 5.64 3.54
C ILE A 109 -15.77 4.89 4.14
N ASP A 110 -16.96 5.11 3.60
CA ASP A 110 -18.22 4.60 4.12
C ASP A 110 -18.20 3.07 3.99
N GLN A 111 -18.45 2.34 5.08
CA GLN A 111 -18.33 0.87 5.12
C GLN A 111 -19.20 0.20 4.05
N LYS A 112 -20.27 0.88 3.64
CA LYS A 112 -21.17 0.48 2.57
C LYS A 112 -20.50 0.49 1.19
N GLU A 113 -19.63 1.45 0.91
CA GLU A 113 -18.89 1.49 -0.37
C GLU A 113 -17.88 0.34 -0.46
N LEU A 114 -17.29 -0.06 0.68
CA LEU A 114 -16.41 -1.22 0.75
C LEU A 114 -17.15 -2.54 0.52
N GLU A 115 -18.36 -2.69 1.06
CA GLU A 115 -19.21 -3.87 0.86
C GLU A 115 -19.68 -3.99 -0.60
N ASP A 116 -20.12 -2.89 -1.21
CA ASP A 116 -20.52 -2.86 -2.63
C ASP A 116 -19.34 -3.20 -3.57
N MET A 117 -18.11 -2.81 -3.22
CA MET A 117 -16.92 -3.20 -3.96
C MET A 117 -16.58 -4.69 -3.80
N LEU A 118 -16.74 -5.25 -2.60
CA LEU A 118 -16.46 -6.67 -2.35
C LEU A 118 -17.47 -7.59 -3.05
N GLU A 119 -18.73 -7.17 -3.14
CA GLU A 119 -19.78 -7.91 -3.86
C GLU A 119 -19.53 -7.93 -5.38
N ALA A 120 -18.94 -6.86 -5.94
CA ALA A 120 -18.58 -6.80 -7.36
C ALA A 120 -17.45 -7.75 -7.79
N PHE A 121 -16.66 -8.28 -6.84
CA PHE A 121 -15.62 -9.30 -7.10
C PHE A 121 -16.06 -10.73 -6.74
N GLY A 122 -17.22 -10.89 -6.11
CA GLY A 122 -17.78 -12.17 -5.66
C GLY A 122 -18.98 -12.62 -6.48
N GLY A 123 -18.76 -12.90 -7.77
CA GLY A 123 -19.71 -13.55 -8.67
C GLY A 123 -19.13 -14.81 -9.28
#